data_AF-A0A6M3KQB5-F1
#
_entry.id   AF-A0A6M3KQB5-F1
#
_cell.length_a   1.000
_cell.length_b   1.000
_cell.length_c   1.000
_cell.angle_alpha   90.00
_cell.angle_beta   90.00
_cell.angle_gamma   90.00
#
_symmetry.space_group_name_H-M   'P 1'
#
loop_
_entity.id
_entity.type
_entity.pdbx_description
1 polymer ?
#
loop_
_entity_poly.entity_id
_entity_poly.type
_entity_poly.pdbx_seq_one_letter_code
_entity_poly.pdbx_strand_id
1 'polypeptide(L)' 'MSDEAAVFRAAFPTIQSAIKIYGDRQGMRVQLDIPESEMGEAVKLLMWREQVLVVTVRPEKTEADGQQRSGRQIHI' A
#
# COMPACT_ATOMS: atom_id res chain seq x y z
N MET A 1 -4.27 -12.94 23.04
CA MET A 1 -3.01 -12.26 22.68
C MET A 1 -3.43 -11.06 21.85
N SER A 2 -3.12 -9.85 22.28
CA SER A 2 -3.52 -8.65 21.56
C SER A 2 -2.92 -8.69 20.15
N ASP A 3 -3.75 -8.52 19.12
CA ASP A 3 -3.34 -8.43 17.71
C ASP A 3 -2.51 -7.15 17.50
N GLU A 4 -1.24 -7.17 17.92
CA GLU A 4 -0.35 -6.03 17.76
C GLU A 4 0.09 -5.94 16.29
N ALA A 5 -0.67 -5.18 15.50
CA ALA A 5 -0.36 -4.86 14.12
C ALA A 5 0.15 -3.43 14.00
N ALA A 6 1.00 -3.19 12.99
CA ALA A 6 1.33 -1.85 12.53
C ALA A 6 0.40 -1.48 11.35
N VAL A 7 -0.38 -0.41 11.50
CA VAL A 7 -1.34 0.04 10.46
C VAL A 7 -1.13 1.52 10.13
N PHE A 8 -0.46 1.78 9.01
CA PHE A 8 -0.15 3.13 8.54
C PHE A 8 -0.44 3.29 7.05
N ARG A 9 -0.66 4.53 6.61
CA ARG A 9 -0.72 4.88 5.19
C ARG A 9 0.68 4.88 4.58
N ALA A 10 0.79 4.45 3.33
CA ALA A 10 2.04 4.50 2.57
C ALA A 10 1.76 4.60 1.07
N ALA A 11 2.75 5.08 0.31
CA ALA A 11 2.69 5.19 -1.15
C ALA A 11 3.97 4.65 -1.80
N PHE A 12 3.93 4.33 -3.09
CA PHE A 12 5.17 4.04 -3.81
C PHE A 12 5.96 5.33 -4.01
N PRO A 13 7.28 5.35 -3.73
CA PRO A 13 8.11 6.49 -4.09
C PRO A 13 8.08 6.73 -5.59
N THR A 14 8.25 7.98 -6.01
CA THR A 14 8.29 8.39 -7.42
C THR A 14 9.64 8.05 -8.06
N ILE A 15 10.08 6.81 -7.95
CA ILE A 15 11.31 6.27 -8.52
C ILE A 15 11.02 4.99 -9.29
N GLN A 16 11.75 4.74 -10.38
CA GLN A 16 11.55 3.53 -11.19
C GLN A 16 11.77 2.24 -10.40
N SER A 17 12.65 2.29 -9.38
CA SER A 17 13.02 1.13 -8.54
C SER A 17 12.08 0.91 -7.35
N ALA A 18 10.95 1.62 -7.27
CA ALA A 18 9.96 1.47 -6.20
C ALA A 18 9.39 0.04 -6.18
N ILE A 19 9.21 -0.55 -7.35
CA ILE A 19 8.83 -1.96 -7.52
C ILE A 19 9.85 -2.61 -8.46
N LYS A 20 10.52 -3.65 -7.98
CA LYS A 20 11.47 -4.43 -8.78
C LYS A 20 11.04 -5.89 -8.80
N ILE A 21 10.79 -6.42 -9.99
CA ILE A 21 10.48 -7.83 -10.21
C ILE A 21 11.77 -8.53 -10.67
N TYR A 22 12.09 -9.67 -10.07
CA TYR A 22 13.27 -10.45 -10.46
C TYR A 22 12.87 -11.53 -11.47
N GLY A 23 13.58 -11.60 -12.60
CA GLY A 23 13.20 -12.37 -13.80
C GLY A 23 13.11 -13.89 -13.65
N ASP A 24 13.69 -14.48 -12.60
CA ASP A 24 13.83 -15.94 -12.46
C ASP A 24 13.13 -16.49 -11.21
N ARG A 25 11.86 -16.12 -10.99
CA ARG A 25 11.05 -16.58 -9.84
C ARG A 25 11.63 -16.19 -8.47
N GLN A 26 12.51 -15.19 -8.42
CA GLN A 26 13.14 -14.70 -7.19
C GLN A 26 12.29 -13.65 -6.45
N GLY A 27 11.01 -13.54 -6.81
CA GLY A 27 10.05 -12.66 -6.14
C GLY A 27 10.12 -11.20 -6.57
N MET A 28 9.78 -10.31 -5.65
CA MET A 28 9.62 -8.89 -5.89
C MET A 28 10.14 -8.10 -4.68
N ARG A 29 10.75 -6.94 -4.94
CA ARG A 29 11.07 -5.94 -3.91
C ARG A 29 10.15 -4.74 -4.09
N VAL A 30 9.62 -4.25 -2.98
CA VAL A 30 8.78 -3.06 -2.91
C VAL A 30 9.42 -2.07 -1.94
N GLN A 31 9.44 -0.80 -2.32
CA GLN A 31 9.76 0.34 -1.46
C GLN A 31 8.49 1.15 -1.27
N LEU A 32 8.24 1.61 -0.04
CA LEU A 32 7.07 2.38 0.33
C LEU A 32 7.50 3.60 1.13
N ASP A 33 7.01 4.77 0.73
CA ASP A 33 7.14 6.00 1.49
C ASP A 33 6.01 6.05 2.52
N ILE A 34 6.39 6.20 3.78
CA ILE A 34 5.47 6.42 4.89
C ILE A 34 5.54 7.91 5.24
N PRO A 35 4.42 8.66 5.21
CA PRO A 35 4.43 10.06 5.56
C PRO A 35 4.75 10.24 7.04
N GLU A 36 5.39 11.35 7.40
CA GLU A 36 5.82 11.64 8.77
C GLU A 36 4.68 11.56 9.80
N SER A 37 3.46 11.93 9.40
CA SER A 37 2.25 11.83 10.23
C SER A 37 1.93 10.42 10.73
N GLU A 38 2.46 9.39 10.06
CA GLU A 38 2.24 7.98 10.37
C GLU A 38 3.46 7.33 11.06
N MET A 39 4.54 8.10 11.28
CA MET A 39 5.82 7.58 11.78
C MET A 39 5.70 6.89 13.15
N GLY A 40 4.82 7.38 14.02
CA GLY A 40 4.57 6.80 15.33
C GLY A 40 4.14 5.33 15.26
N GLU A 41 3.36 4.98 14.23
CA GLU A 41 2.94 3.60 13.98
C GLU A 41 4.03 2.80 13.28
N ALA A 42 4.71 3.41 12.30
CA ALA A 42 5.77 2.76 11.54
C ALA A 42 6.99 2.38 12.39
N VAL A 43 7.23 3.09 13.49
CA VAL A 43 8.29 2.78 14.47
C VAL A 43 8.18 1.35 15.02
N LYS A 44 6.97 0.77 15.10
CA LYS A 44 6.79 -0.63 15.53
C LYS A 44 7.59 -1.61 14.68
N LEU A 45 7.78 -1.32 13.40
CA LEU A 45 8.57 -2.16 12.49
C LEU A 45 10.04 -2.28 12.93
N LEU A 46 10.60 -1.27 13.59
CA LEU A 46 11.97 -1.31 14.12
C LEU A 46 12.13 -2.38 15.21
N MET A 47 11.08 -2.62 16.00
CA MET A 47 11.05 -3.65 17.04
C MET A 47 10.96 -5.06 16.45
N TRP A 48 10.57 -5.19 15.18
CA TRP A 48 10.35 -6.48 14.51
C TRP A 48 11.36 -6.80 13.40
N ARG A 49 12.48 -6.05 13.30
CA ARG A 49 13.48 -6.14 12.21
C ARG A 49 14.12 -7.52 11.98
N GLU A 50 14.04 -8.42 12.95
CA GLU A 50 14.61 -9.77 12.91
C GLU A 50 13.52 -10.86 12.82
N GLN A 51 12.27 -10.46 12.56
CA GLN A 51 11.12 -11.35 12.47
C GLN A 51 10.62 -11.47 11.02
N VAL A 52 10.04 -12.63 10.70
CA VAL A 52 9.28 -12.80 9.46
C VAL A 52 7.93 -12.10 9.62
N LEU A 53 7.65 -11.11 8.77
CA LEU A 53 6.43 -10.33 8.82
C LEU A 53 5.42 -10.81 7.79
N VAL A 54 4.15 -10.84 8.17
CA VAL A 54 3.03 -10.98 7.23
C VAL A 54 2.52 -9.58 6.90
N VAL A 55 2.57 -9.22 5.62
CA VAL A 55 2.18 -7.88 5.15
C VAL A 55 0.85 -7.97 4.38
N THR A 56 -0.12 -7.15 4.76
CA THR A 56 -1.37 -6.97 4.02
C THR A 56 -1.40 -5.57 3.41
N VAL A 57 -1.50 -5.48 2.08
CA VAL A 57 -1.61 -4.20 1.36
C VAL A 57 -3.00 -4.11 0.73
N ARG A 58 -3.67 -2.97 0.89
CA ARG A 58 -4.97 -2.69 0.27
C ARG A 58 -4.95 -1.28 -0.32
N PRO A 59 -5.50 -1.06 -1.52
CA PRO A 59 -5.65 0.30 -2.04
C PRO A 59 -6.62 1.08 -1.15
N GLU A 60 -6.35 2.37 -0.95
CA GLU A 60 -7.29 3.27 -0.30
C GLU A 60 -8.50 3.48 -1.21
N LYS A 61 -9.71 3.35 -0.67
CA LYS A 61 -10.93 3.63 -1.41
C LYS A 61 -11.08 5.15 -1.53
N THR A 62 -10.64 5.73 -2.65
CA THR A 62 -11.04 7.09 -2.99
C THR A 62 -12.47 7.04 -3.51
N GLU A 63 -13.38 7.84 -2.96
CA GLU A 63 -14.83 7.85 -3.26
C GLU A 63 -15.18 8.15 -4.74
N ALA A 64 -14.19 8.31 -5.62
CA ALA A 64 -14.36 8.71 -7.02
C ALA A 64 -14.79 7.59 -7.98
N ASP A 65 -14.78 6.32 -7.58
CA ASP A 65 -15.16 5.19 -8.46
C ASP A 65 -16.69 5.01 -8.63
N GLY A 66 -17.51 5.90 -8.07
CA GLY A 66 -18.98 5.79 -8.05
C GLY A 66 -19.76 6.66 -9.04
N GLN A 67 -19.12 7.56 -9.81
CA GLN A 67 -19.81 8.61 -10.58
C GLN A 67 -19.55 8.59 -12.09
N GLN A 68 -19.51 7.41 -12.73
CA GLN A 68 -19.54 7.32 -14.19
C GLN A 68 -20.29 6.06 -14.63
N ARG A 69 -21.55 6.24 -15.07
CA ARG A 69 -22.36 5.42 -16.03
C ARG A 69 -23.89 5.47 -15.79
N SER A 70 -24.45 6.60 -15.35
CA SER A 70 -25.90 6.82 -15.50
C SER A 70 -26.13 8.19 -16.14
N GLY A 71 -26.66 8.21 -17.36
CA GLY A 71 -27.08 9.44 -18.03
C GLY A 71 -26.47 9.70 -19.40
N ARG A 72 -26.69 8.81 -20.37
CA ARG A 72 -26.92 9.23 -21.76
C ARG A 72 -28.00 8.35 -22.37
N GLN A 73 -29.25 8.68 -22.03
CA GLN A 73 -30.41 8.24 -22.79
C GLN A 73 -30.37 9.02 -24.10
N ILE A 74 -30.02 8.34 -25.19
CA ILE A 74 -30.15 8.89 -26.55
C ILE A 74 -31.64 8.76 -26.88
N HIS A 75 -32.37 9.87 -26.89
CA HIS A 75 -33.63 9.94 -27.62
C HIS A 75 -33.29 10.09 -29.12
N ILE A 76 -33.79 9.14 -29.91
CA ILE A 76 -33.91 9.23 -31.37
C ILE A 76 -35.38 9.48 -31.66
#